data_AF-A0A947GFZ2-F1
#
_entry.id   AF-A0A947GFZ2-F1
#
_cell.length_a   1.000
_cell.length_b   1.000
_cell.length_c   1.000
_cell.angle_alpha   90.00
_cell.angle_beta   90.00
_cell.angle_gamma   90.00
#
_symmetry.space_group_name_H-M   'P 1'
#
loop_
_entity.id
_entity.type
_entity.pdbx_description
1 polymer ?
#
loop_
_entity_poly.entity_id
_entity_poly.type
_entity_poly.pdbx_seq_one_letter_code
_entity_poly.pdbx_strand_id
1 'polypeptide(L)'
;MASRNVLDPTKSSFDIDRARQLLYLGKLARKRFKAGPDQLLNSLPGESGSDYTVLQDLLFSQIFFLRKKSVVFGFVAQRDNEFFIVFRGSQTIGDWVSNTRFYQSWKPLEVEVPGKSDPVAVPGYVHKGFRAQYTRPDPKRPAGLQSISESIRTTFAKHFDESKPIDQRRIYIAGHSLGGALATLAAAELRTIYKDAEIYLYTSASPRVGNSDFEDFFDAEGKSEGIKKTKAFRIFNTVDAVPNLPPRFESPMEGPKYVHVGEPFAFTNNSRGRLPQRLQYQHTLPIYACALGLDPEDYRYDDKPLPFNC
;
A
#
# COMPACT_ATOMS: atom_id res chain seq x y z
N MET A 1 0.23 -4.65 -28.90
CA MET A 1 0.71 -5.99 -28.54
C MET A 1 1.04 -5.96 -27.06
N ALA A 2 0.20 -6.57 -26.22
CA ALA A 2 0.52 -6.75 -24.81
C ALA A 2 1.62 -7.82 -24.71
N SER A 3 2.80 -7.49 -24.18
CA SER A 3 3.76 -8.52 -23.83
C SER A 3 3.19 -9.29 -22.65
N ARG A 4 3.02 -10.60 -22.79
CA ARG A 4 2.62 -11.47 -21.67
C ARG A 4 3.74 -11.49 -20.63
N ASN A 5 3.38 -11.20 -19.39
CA ASN A 5 4.26 -11.28 -18.23
C ASN A 5 4.58 -12.76 -17.99
N VAL A 6 5.86 -13.10 -17.85
CA VAL A 6 6.25 -14.43 -17.38
C VAL A 6 7.01 -14.21 -16.09
N LEU A 7 6.26 -14.14 -14.97
CA LEU A 7 6.85 -14.60 -13.71
C LEU A 7 7.10 -16.10 -13.88
N ASP A 8 8.30 -16.55 -13.57
CA ASP A 8 8.62 -17.97 -13.57
C ASP A 8 7.79 -18.64 -12.45
N PRO A 9 6.75 -19.43 -12.78
CA PRO A 9 5.85 -20.01 -11.78
C PRO A 9 6.56 -21.04 -10.89
N THR A 10 7.78 -21.47 -11.24
CA THR A 10 8.60 -22.36 -10.40
C THR A 10 9.41 -21.60 -9.34
N LYS A 11 9.48 -20.26 -9.43
CA LYS A 11 10.29 -19.41 -8.53
C LYS A 11 9.49 -18.30 -7.83
N SER A 12 8.31 -17.97 -8.34
CA SER A 12 7.44 -16.94 -7.79
C SER A 12 6.37 -17.53 -6.87
N SER A 13 6.14 -16.89 -5.73
CA SER A 13 4.96 -17.16 -4.89
C SER A 13 3.82 -16.16 -5.14
N PHE A 14 3.90 -15.41 -6.24
CA PHE A 14 2.87 -14.44 -6.62
C PHE A 14 1.56 -15.14 -6.95
N ASP A 15 0.51 -14.80 -6.20
CA ASP A 15 -0.84 -15.29 -6.42
C ASP A 15 -1.66 -14.21 -7.14
N ILE A 16 -2.00 -14.48 -8.41
CA ILE A 16 -2.76 -13.53 -9.24
C ILE A 16 -4.19 -13.33 -8.73
N ASP A 17 -4.81 -14.35 -8.12
CA ASP A 17 -6.17 -14.25 -7.60
C ASP A 17 -6.18 -13.44 -6.31
N ARG A 18 -5.13 -13.55 -5.46
CA ARG A 18 -4.94 -12.60 -4.34
C ARG A 18 -4.69 -11.19 -4.84
N ALA A 19 -3.89 -11.01 -5.90
CA ALA A 19 -3.68 -9.69 -6.48
C ALA A 19 -5.01 -9.05 -6.96
N ARG A 20 -5.86 -9.82 -7.63
CA ARG A 20 -7.21 -9.39 -8.08
C ARG A 20 -8.10 -9.01 -6.89
N GLN A 21 -8.17 -9.88 -5.89
CA GLN A 21 -8.95 -9.64 -4.67
C GLN A 21 -8.53 -8.35 -3.95
N LEU A 22 -7.21 -8.12 -3.82
CA LEU A 22 -6.69 -6.92 -3.16
C LEU A 22 -6.92 -5.66 -4.00
N LEU A 23 -6.91 -5.76 -5.33
CA LEU A 23 -7.31 -4.66 -6.22
C LEU A 23 -8.80 -4.33 -6.04
N TYR A 24 -9.66 -5.35 -5.95
CA TYR A 24 -11.09 -5.18 -5.67
C TYR A 24 -11.33 -4.48 -4.32
N LEU A 25 -10.64 -4.89 -3.25
CA LEU A 25 -10.71 -4.19 -1.97
C LEU A 25 -10.23 -2.73 -2.07
N GLY A 26 -9.24 -2.46 -2.94
CA GLY A 26 -8.81 -1.09 -3.27
C GLY A 26 -9.91 -0.26 -3.93
N LYS A 27 -10.71 -0.85 -4.83
CA LYS A 27 -11.94 -0.24 -5.38
C LYS A 27 -12.94 0.07 -4.27
N LEU A 28 -13.15 -0.84 -3.32
CA LEU A 28 -14.05 -0.60 -2.18
C LEU A 28 -13.53 0.50 -1.25
N ALA A 29 -12.23 0.58 -0.97
CA ALA A 29 -11.62 1.67 -0.20
C ALA A 29 -11.92 3.05 -0.84
N ARG A 30 -11.93 3.12 -2.18
CA ARG A 30 -12.32 4.33 -2.91
C ARG A 30 -13.82 4.64 -2.80
N LYS A 31 -14.69 3.62 -2.82
CA LYS A 31 -16.13 3.81 -2.59
C LYS A 31 -16.39 4.36 -1.18
N ARG A 32 -15.71 3.83 -0.15
CA ARG A 32 -15.78 4.33 1.23
C ARG A 32 -15.35 5.80 1.33
N PHE A 33 -14.26 6.17 0.66
CA PHE A 33 -13.85 7.57 0.58
C PHE A 33 -14.96 8.48 0.01
N LYS A 34 -15.67 8.04 -1.04
CA LYS A 34 -16.76 8.82 -1.66
C LYS A 34 -17.99 8.94 -0.73
N ALA A 35 -18.33 7.89 0.02
CA ALA A 35 -19.45 7.90 0.97
C ALA A 35 -19.20 8.85 2.16
N GLY A 36 -17.93 9.01 2.57
CA GLY A 36 -17.58 9.79 3.75
C GLY A 36 -17.79 9.02 5.06
N PRO A 37 -17.23 9.50 6.18
CA PRO A 37 -17.14 8.74 7.43
C PRO A 37 -18.50 8.38 8.05
N ASP A 38 -19.55 9.19 7.81
CA ASP A 38 -20.84 9.05 8.48
C ASP A 38 -21.77 8.00 7.81
N GLN A 39 -21.39 7.46 6.65
CA GLN A 39 -22.19 6.52 5.85
C GLN A 39 -21.51 5.15 5.69
N LEU A 40 -20.53 4.85 6.54
CA LEU A 40 -19.72 3.66 6.41
C LEU A 40 -20.36 2.46 7.11
N LEU A 41 -20.57 1.40 6.35
CA LEU A 41 -20.96 0.10 6.88
C LEU A 41 -19.74 -0.66 7.39
N ASN A 42 -19.93 -1.49 8.41
CA ASN A 42 -18.90 -2.38 8.95
C ASN A 42 -18.77 -3.69 8.14
N SER A 43 -19.57 -3.86 7.08
CA SER A 43 -19.44 -4.98 6.14
C SER A 43 -19.01 -4.48 4.76
N LEU A 44 -18.16 -5.25 4.08
CA LEU A 44 -17.84 -5.11 2.67
C LEU A 44 -18.19 -6.41 1.93
N PRO A 45 -18.80 -6.31 0.72
CA PRO A 45 -19.18 -7.48 -0.03
C PRO A 45 -17.97 -8.34 -0.44
N GLY A 46 -18.10 -9.66 -0.31
CA GLY A 46 -17.21 -10.63 -0.94
C GLY A 46 -17.59 -10.87 -2.40
N GLU A 47 -16.62 -10.91 -3.34
CA GLU A 47 -16.93 -11.22 -4.75
C GLU A 47 -17.48 -12.65 -4.94
N SER A 48 -17.06 -13.60 -4.10
CA SER A 48 -17.43 -15.02 -4.19
C SER A 48 -17.22 -15.77 -2.88
N GLY A 49 -17.70 -15.20 -1.76
CA GLY A 49 -17.54 -15.77 -0.42
C GLY A 49 -18.21 -14.93 0.66
N SER A 50 -17.84 -15.17 1.91
CA SER A 50 -18.28 -14.36 3.05
C SER A 50 -17.86 -12.90 2.90
N ASP A 51 -18.67 -12.01 3.48
CA ASP A 51 -18.36 -10.59 3.57
C ASP A 51 -17.13 -10.35 4.45
N TYR A 52 -16.45 -9.23 4.19
CA TYR A 52 -15.38 -8.76 5.07
C TYR A 52 -15.97 -7.88 6.17
N THR A 53 -15.54 -8.12 7.41
CA THR A 53 -15.85 -7.24 8.52
C THR A 53 -14.79 -6.14 8.60
N VAL A 54 -15.18 -4.88 8.40
CA VAL A 54 -14.30 -3.73 8.60
C VAL A 54 -14.13 -3.50 10.10
N LEU A 55 -12.89 -3.59 10.55
CA LEU A 55 -12.51 -3.41 11.95
C LEU A 55 -12.18 -1.94 12.25
N GLN A 56 -11.56 -1.24 11.28
CA GLN A 56 -11.09 0.13 11.45
C GLN A 56 -10.97 0.84 10.10
N ASP A 57 -11.50 2.06 9.99
CA ASP A 57 -11.19 2.95 8.87
C ASP A 57 -9.91 3.75 9.15
N LEU A 58 -9.02 3.80 8.16
CA LEU A 58 -7.76 4.52 8.23
C LEU A 58 -7.96 5.92 7.67
N LEU A 59 -7.96 6.91 8.55
CA LEU A 59 -8.24 8.29 8.18
C LEU A 59 -6.99 9.04 7.73
N PHE A 60 -7.17 9.98 6.81
CA PHE A 60 -6.15 10.87 6.29
C PHE A 60 -6.71 12.29 6.17
N SER A 61 -5.86 13.32 6.25
CA SER A 61 -6.30 14.71 6.15
C SER A 61 -5.98 15.28 4.78
N GLN A 62 -7.00 15.64 4.01
CA GLN A 62 -6.85 16.30 2.72
C GLN A 62 -7.21 17.79 2.82
N ILE A 63 -6.47 18.61 2.07
CA ILE A 63 -6.76 20.03 1.89
C ILE A 63 -7.63 20.17 0.63
N PHE A 64 -8.89 20.59 0.81
CA PHE A 64 -9.80 20.92 -0.28
C PHE A 64 -10.16 22.41 -0.19
N PHE A 65 -9.84 23.20 -1.22
CA PHE A 65 -10.22 24.63 -1.31
C PHE A 65 -9.99 25.41 0.01
N LEU A 66 -8.77 25.32 0.56
CA LEU A 66 -8.35 25.94 1.83
C LEU A 66 -9.03 25.39 3.11
N ARG A 67 -10.00 24.48 3.00
CA ARG A 67 -10.62 23.76 4.13
C ARG A 67 -10.00 22.35 4.28
N LYS A 68 -9.66 21.98 5.51
CA LYS A 68 -9.08 20.66 5.83
C LYS A 68 -10.19 19.71 6.22
N LYS A 69 -10.21 18.51 5.64
CA LYS A 69 -11.21 17.48 5.94
C LYS A 69 -10.52 16.13 6.15
N SER A 70 -10.88 15.45 7.24
CA SER A 70 -10.54 14.05 7.43
C SER A 70 -11.34 13.19 6.46
N VAL A 71 -10.66 12.29 5.77
CA VAL A 71 -11.22 11.44 4.74
C VAL A 71 -10.71 10.01 4.91
N VAL A 72 -11.52 9.03 4.54
CA VAL A 72 -11.11 7.63 4.55
C VAL A 72 -10.02 7.41 3.51
N PHE A 73 -8.89 6.86 3.91
CA PHE A 73 -7.76 6.55 3.04
C PHE A 73 -7.53 5.05 2.91
N GLY A 74 -8.10 4.26 3.80
CA GLY A 74 -8.02 2.82 3.75
C GLY A 74 -8.84 2.22 4.86
N PHE A 75 -8.68 0.93 5.07
CA PHE A 75 -9.29 0.23 6.18
C PHE A 75 -8.45 -0.99 6.59
N VAL A 76 -8.68 -1.43 7.82
CA VAL A 76 -8.37 -2.77 8.29
C VAL A 76 -9.67 -3.57 8.29
N ALA A 77 -9.68 -4.71 7.63
CA ALA A 77 -10.80 -5.63 7.60
C ALA A 77 -10.34 -7.05 7.91
N GLN A 78 -11.28 -7.90 8.30
CA GLN A 78 -11.07 -9.30 8.56
C GLN A 78 -12.08 -10.11 7.77
N ARG A 79 -11.64 -11.24 7.22
CA ARG A 79 -12.52 -12.28 6.72
C ARG A 79 -11.95 -13.63 7.13
N ASP A 80 -12.78 -14.44 7.75
CA ASP A 80 -12.35 -15.69 8.39
C ASP A 80 -11.20 -15.41 9.38
N ASN A 81 -10.04 -16.03 9.18
CA ASN A 81 -8.82 -15.81 9.97
C ASN A 81 -7.78 -14.93 9.25
N GLU A 82 -8.14 -14.28 8.14
CA GLU A 82 -7.25 -13.43 7.36
C GLU A 82 -7.52 -11.95 7.64
N PHE A 83 -6.44 -11.17 7.81
CA PHE A 83 -6.50 -9.72 7.98
C PHE A 83 -6.13 -9.03 6.67
N PHE A 84 -6.83 -7.94 6.36
CA PHE A 84 -6.66 -7.15 5.15
C PHE A 84 -6.47 -5.69 5.52
N ILE A 85 -5.32 -5.13 5.16
CA ILE A 85 -5.05 -3.69 5.29
C ILE A 85 -4.96 -3.13 3.87
N VAL A 86 -5.94 -2.31 3.49
CA VAL A 86 -6.02 -1.81 2.12
C VAL A 86 -6.05 -0.29 2.10
N PHE A 87 -5.08 0.29 1.39
CA PHE A 87 -4.94 1.72 1.19
C PHE A 87 -5.37 2.13 -0.22
N ARG A 88 -6.20 3.17 -0.32
CA ARG A 88 -6.56 3.79 -1.59
C ARG A 88 -5.39 4.58 -2.17
N GLY A 89 -5.39 4.78 -3.49
CA GLY A 89 -4.51 5.75 -4.16
C GLY A 89 -4.97 7.20 -4.04
N SER A 90 -4.08 8.13 -4.40
CA SER A 90 -4.38 9.57 -4.49
C SER A 90 -5.27 9.89 -5.69
N GLN A 91 -6.19 10.86 -5.56
CA GLN A 91 -7.09 11.26 -6.65
C GLN A 91 -6.40 12.17 -7.68
N THR A 92 -5.49 13.04 -7.23
CA THR A 92 -4.64 13.88 -8.07
C THR A 92 -3.19 13.49 -7.86
N ILE A 93 -2.72 12.54 -8.67
CA ILE A 93 -1.35 12.02 -8.56
C ILE A 93 -0.33 13.15 -8.81
N GLY A 94 -0.62 14.08 -9.72
CA GLY A 94 0.24 15.25 -9.97
C GLY A 94 0.43 16.15 -8.75
N ASP A 95 -0.63 16.42 -7.99
CA ASP A 95 -0.56 17.20 -6.74
C ASP A 95 0.10 16.41 -5.63
N TRP A 96 -0.12 15.09 -5.57
CA TRP A 96 0.55 14.28 -4.55
C TRP A 96 2.05 14.20 -4.82
N VAL A 97 2.43 13.89 -6.06
CA VAL A 97 3.81 13.86 -6.53
C VAL A 97 4.46 15.23 -6.26
N SER A 98 3.84 16.35 -6.65
CA SER A 98 4.44 17.68 -6.41
C SER A 98 4.47 18.12 -4.93
N ASN A 99 3.43 17.79 -4.13
CA ASN A 99 3.34 18.16 -2.71
C ASN A 99 4.19 17.28 -1.80
N THR A 100 4.45 16.02 -2.17
CA THR A 100 5.54 15.27 -1.57
C THR A 100 6.80 15.95 -2.03
N ARG A 101 7.42 16.71 -1.13
CA ARG A 101 8.76 17.25 -1.32
C ARG A 101 9.69 16.09 -1.71
N PHE A 102 9.83 15.81 -3.01
CA PHE A 102 10.75 14.85 -3.61
C PHE A 102 12.22 15.21 -3.40
N TYR A 103 12.48 16.25 -2.59
CA TYR A 103 13.70 16.35 -1.81
C TYR A 103 13.89 15.03 -1.07
N GLN A 104 14.74 14.20 -1.66
CA GLN A 104 15.17 12.93 -1.11
C GLN A 104 15.58 13.20 0.34
N SER A 105 14.80 12.70 1.29
CA SER A 105 15.06 12.88 2.71
C SER A 105 14.60 11.66 3.47
N TRP A 106 15.50 11.18 4.32
CA TRP A 106 15.40 9.91 5.01
C TRP A 106 15.06 10.14 6.48
N LYS A 107 14.21 9.26 7.01
CA LYS A 107 14.02 9.13 8.44
C LYS A 107 13.89 7.64 8.78
N PRO A 108 14.42 7.20 9.94
CA PRO A 108 14.18 5.84 10.42
C PRO A 108 12.68 5.66 10.67
N LEU A 109 12.14 4.49 10.35
CA LEU A 109 10.78 4.14 10.79
C LEU A 109 10.91 3.56 12.20
N GLU A 110 10.29 4.22 13.18
CA GLU A 110 10.28 3.80 14.58
C GLU A 110 8.92 3.21 14.89
N VAL A 111 8.92 2.03 15.50
CA VAL A 111 7.73 1.23 15.77
C VAL A 111 7.58 1.04 17.27
N GLU A 112 6.43 1.40 17.81
CA GLU A 112 6.07 1.04 19.19
C GLU A 112 5.72 -0.45 19.22
N VAL A 113 6.52 -1.22 19.95
CA VAL A 113 6.32 -2.68 20.10
C VAL A 113 5.81 -2.97 21.50
N PRO A 114 4.71 -3.73 21.66
CA PRO A 114 4.21 -4.14 22.97
C PRO A 114 5.31 -4.78 23.83
N GLY A 115 5.41 -4.35 25.09
CA GLY A 115 6.42 -4.86 26.04
C GLY A 115 7.83 -4.30 25.90
N LYS A 116 8.06 -3.32 25.01
CA LYS A 116 9.32 -2.56 24.92
C LYS A 116 9.14 -1.15 25.47
N SER A 117 10.14 -0.66 26.23
CA SER A 117 10.16 0.70 26.78
C SER A 117 10.37 1.76 25.70
N ASP A 118 11.20 1.44 24.71
CA ASP A 118 11.62 2.35 23.66
C ASP A 118 11.13 1.87 22.29
N PRO A 119 10.77 2.78 21.37
CA PRO A 119 10.44 2.42 20.01
C PRO A 119 11.59 1.64 19.33
N VAL A 120 11.23 0.59 18.59
CA VAL A 120 12.18 -0.22 17.82
C VAL A 120 12.34 0.40 16.45
N ALA A 121 13.58 0.70 16.06
CA ALA A 121 13.88 1.16 14.71
C ALA A 121 13.85 -0.01 13.73
N VAL A 122 13.08 0.14 12.65
CA VAL A 122 13.17 -0.73 11.48
C VAL A 122 14.52 -0.50 10.79
N PRO A 123 15.26 -1.57 10.41
CA PRO A 123 16.52 -1.41 9.69
C PRO A 123 16.38 -0.54 8.44
N GLY A 124 17.37 0.31 8.22
CA GLY A 124 17.41 1.25 7.11
C GLY A 124 16.59 2.52 7.33
N TYR A 125 16.33 3.20 6.22
CA TYR A 125 15.62 4.46 6.21
C TYR A 125 14.53 4.50 5.16
N VAL A 126 13.48 5.27 5.46
CA VAL A 126 12.32 5.46 4.59
C VAL A 126 12.15 6.93 4.22
N HIS A 127 11.41 7.16 3.13
CA HIS A 127 11.08 8.49 2.66
C HIS A 127 10.31 9.28 3.73
N LYS A 128 10.87 10.42 4.14
CA LYS A 128 10.35 11.27 5.23
C LYS A 128 8.88 11.66 5.02
N GLY A 129 8.48 11.92 3.78
CA GLY A 129 7.10 12.29 3.45
C GLY A 129 6.11 11.16 3.70
N PHE A 130 6.46 9.92 3.34
CA PHE A 130 5.60 8.76 3.54
C PHE A 130 5.54 8.40 5.02
N ARG A 131 6.69 8.40 5.71
CA ARG A 131 6.75 8.23 7.17
C ARG A 131 5.88 9.25 7.88
N ALA A 132 5.99 10.53 7.52
CA ALA A 132 5.20 11.57 8.15
C ALA A 132 3.69 11.36 7.97
N GLN A 133 3.25 10.88 6.82
CA GLN A 133 1.83 10.55 6.57
C GLN A 133 1.38 9.31 7.33
N TYR A 134 2.28 8.35 7.55
CA TYR A 134 2.01 7.10 8.22
C TYR A 134 1.97 7.24 9.75
N THR A 135 2.99 7.89 10.33
CA THR A 135 3.23 7.87 11.79
C THR A 135 2.79 9.13 12.52
N ARG A 136 2.72 10.30 11.85
CA ARG A 136 2.32 11.51 12.58
C ARG A 136 0.81 11.51 12.78
N PRO A 137 0.32 11.72 14.01
CA PRO A 137 -1.01 12.27 14.18
C PRO A 137 -1.03 13.57 13.36
N ASP A 138 -1.95 13.71 12.40
CA ASP A 138 -2.02 14.98 11.67
C ASP A 138 -2.28 16.09 12.70
N PRO A 139 -1.39 17.09 12.82
CA PRO A 139 -1.49 18.16 13.83
C PRO A 139 -2.79 18.97 13.75
N LYS A 140 -3.59 18.76 12.69
CA LYS A 140 -4.82 19.47 12.39
C LYS A 140 -6.04 18.54 12.37
N ARG A 141 -5.89 17.29 12.82
CA ARG A 141 -7.02 16.40 13.14
C ARG A 141 -7.75 16.91 14.39
N PRO A 142 -9.07 16.69 14.48
CA PRO A 142 -9.77 16.72 15.77
C PRO A 142 -8.96 16.01 16.86
N ALA A 143 -8.89 16.62 18.05
CA ALA A 143 -8.24 16.00 19.20
C ALA A 143 -8.78 14.58 19.42
N GLY A 144 -7.87 13.61 19.62
CA GLY A 144 -8.22 12.20 19.86
C GLY A 144 -8.21 11.28 18.62
N LEU A 145 -7.89 11.76 17.42
CA LEU A 145 -7.77 10.88 16.24
C LEU A 145 -6.36 10.30 16.07
N GLN A 146 -6.29 8.96 16.15
CA GLN A 146 -5.08 8.15 16.04
C GLN A 146 -4.39 8.30 14.68
N SER A 147 -3.05 8.23 14.64
CA SER A 147 -2.29 8.10 13.37
C SER A 147 -2.69 6.83 12.58
N ILE A 148 -2.28 6.70 11.32
CA ILE A 148 -2.54 5.47 10.54
C ILE A 148 -1.87 4.29 11.24
N SER A 149 -0.59 4.45 11.57
CA SER A 149 0.23 3.51 12.33
C SER A 149 -0.44 3.12 13.65
N GLU A 150 -0.87 4.10 14.44
CA GLU A 150 -1.55 3.85 15.71
C GLU A 150 -2.90 3.13 15.53
N SER A 151 -3.70 3.51 14.53
CA SER A 151 -4.98 2.84 14.23
C SER A 151 -4.77 1.36 13.87
N ILE A 152 -3.71 1.05 13.13
CA ILE A 152 -3.34 -0.33 12.77
C ILE A 152 -2.90 -1.07 14.04
N ARG A 153 -1.98 -0.50 14.82
CA ARG A 153 -1.49 -1.12 16.06
C ARG A 153 -2.60 -1.42 17.06
N THR A 154 -3.50 -0.46 17.32
CA THR A 154 -4.61 -0.66 18.26
C THR A 154 -5.62 -1.69 17.75
N THR A 155 -5.88 -1.72 16.43
CA THR A 155 -6.75 -2.74 15.83
C THR A 155 -6.16 -4.13 15.96
N PHE A 156 -4.87 -4.30 15.64
CA PHE A 156 -4.21 -5.60 15.74
C PHE A 156 -4.05 -6.05 17.19
N ALA A 157 -3.71 -5.16 18.12
CA ALA A 157 -3.65 -5.50 19.55
C ALA A 157 -5.00 -6.03 20.09
N LYS A 158 -6.13 -5.61 19.50
CA LYS A 158 -7.47 -6.05 19.90
C LYS A 158 -7.94 -7.32 19.18
N HIS A 159 -7.56 -7.51 17.92
CA HIS A 159 -8.18 -8.52 17.05
C HIS A 159 -7.21 -9.62 16.60
N PHE A 160 -5.90 -9.37 16.60
CA PHE A 160 -4.89 -10.33 16.16
C PHE A 160 -4.46 -11.23 17.32
N ASP A 161 -4.94 -12.47 17.31
CA ASP A 161 -4.64 -13.48 18.32
C ASP A 161 -3.39 -14.28 17.94
N GLU A 162 -2.24 -13.92 18.54
CA GLU A 162 -0.94 -14.56 18.31
C GLU A 162 -0.89 -16.04 18.75
N SER A 163 -1.84 -16.50 19.56
CA SER A 163 -1.92 -17.91 19.98
C SER A 163 -2.42 -18.85 18.89
N LYS A 164 -3.07 -18.30 17.84
CA LYS A 164 -3.57 -19.11 16.72
C LYS A 164 -2.44 -19.72 15.88
N PRO A 165 -2.67 -20.86 15.22
CA PRO A 165 -1.74 -21.40 14.23
C PRO A 165 -1.37 -20.37 13.15
N ILE A 166 -0.13 -20.38 12.68
CA ILE A 166 0.39 -19.35 11.75
C ILE A 166 -0.38 -19.31 10.43
N ASP A 167 -0.83 -20.47 9.93
CA ASP A 167 -1.68 -20.59 8.75
C ASP A 167 -3.07 -19.95 8.93
N GLN A 168 -3.44 -19.62 10.17
CA GLN A 168 -4.64 -18.88 10.56
C GLN A 168 -4.33 -17.43 10.99
N ARG A 169 -3.16 -16.89 10.65
CA ARG A 169 -2.73 -15.53 11.01
C ARG A 169 -2.16 -14.76 9.81
N ARG A 170 -2.73 -14.98 8.63
CA ARG A 170 -2.27 -14.32 7.40
C ARG A 170 -2.70 -12.87 7.36
N ILE A 171 -1.75 -11.99 7.05
CA ILE A 171 -1.97 -10.56 6.92
C ILE A 171 -1.68 -10.15 5.47
N TYR A 172 -2.69 -9.69 4.76
CA TYR A 172 -2.57 -9.13 3.42
C TYR A 172 -2.62 -7.62 3.48
N ILE A 173 -1.64 -6.98 2.87
CA ILE A 173 -1.49 -5.54 2.87
C ILE A 173 -1.40 -5.08 1.43
N ALA A 174 -2.23 -4.13 1.04
CA ALA A 174 -2.27 -3.68 -0.35
C ALA A 174 -2.47 -2.18 -0.49
N GLY A 175 -1.98 -1.65 -1.60
CA GLY A 175 -2.24 -0.27 -1.95
C GLY A 175 -1.78 0.10 -3.35
N HIS A 176 -2.39 1.17 -3.86
CA HIS A 176 -2.10 1.76 -5.16
C HIS A 176 -1.43 3.12 -5.00
N SER A 177 -0.42 3.46 -5.80
CA SER A 177 0.23 4.78 -5.78
C SER A 177 0.79 5.13 -4.39
N LEU A 178 0.44 6.30 -3.82
CA LEU A 178 0.69 6.63 -2.40
C LEU A 178 0.27 5.50 -1.45
N GLY A 179 -0.89 4.87 -1.71
CA GLY A 179 -1.37 3.77 -0.90
C GLY A 179 -0.40 2.59 -0.89
N GLY A 180 0.33 2.34 -1.99
CA GLY A 180 1.38 1.33 -2.06
C GLY A 180 2.59 1.68 -1.17
N ALA A 181 2.94 2.97 -1.08
CA ALA A 181 3.99 3.43 -0.18
C ALA A 181 3.60 3.23 1.30
N LEU A 182 2.35 3.57 1.67
CA LEU A 182 1.85 3.38 3.03
C LEU A 182 1.65 1.90 3.38
N ALA A 183 1.20 1.08 2.42
CA ALA A 183 1.14 -0.37 2.54
C ALA A 183 2.52 -0.97 2.86
N THR A 184 3.57 -0.47 2.20
CA THR A 184 4.94 -0.90 2.48
C THR A 184 5.38 -0.55 3.90
N LEU A 185 5.06 0.66 4.40
CA LEU A 185 5.37 1.04 5.78
C LEU A 185 4.56 0.21 6.81
N ALA A 186 3.30 -0.09 6.51
CA ALA A 186 2.47 -0.94 7.36
C ALA A 186 2.99 -2.39 7.44
N ALA A 187 3.45 -2.95 6.32
CA ALA A 187 4.10 -4.25 6.31
C ALA A 187 5.38 -4.26 7.17
N ALA A 188 6.18 -3.20 7.11
CA ALA A 188 7.39 -3.09 7.91
C ALA A 188 7.09 -2.95 9.42
N GLU A 189 6.07 -2.17 9.78
CA GLU A 189 5.60 -2.04 11.16
C GLU A 189 5.12 -3.39 11.71
N LEU A 190 4.21 -4.06 11.00
CA LEU A 190 3.64 -5.32 11.46
C LEU A 190 4.67 -6.45 11.49
N ARG A 191 5.63 -6.47 10.58
CA ARG A 191 6.75 -7.43 10.64
C ARG A 191 7.60 -7.23 11.90
N THR A 192 7.79 -5.98 12.31
CA THR A 192 8.56 -5.65 13.51
C THR A 192 7.86 -6.10 14.78
N ILE A 193 6.52 -6.00 14.81
CA ILE A 193 5.69 -6.38 15.96
C ILE A 193 5.44 -7.89 15.99
N TYR A 194 4.99 -8.47 14.89
CA TYR A 194 4.53 -9.86 14.75
C TYR A 194 5.51 -10.67 13.90
N LYS A 195 6.68 -11.00 14.48
CA LYS A 195 7.82 -11.61 13.76
C LYS A 195 7.49 -12.95 13.07
N ASP A 196 6.54 -13.70 13.62
CA ASP A 196 6.16 -15.04 13.16
C ASP A 196 4.95 -15.06 12.21
N ALA A 197 4.31 -13.90 11.99
CA ALA A 197 3.14 -13.77 11.13
C ALA A 197 3.49 -13.92 9.64
N GLU A 198 2.59 -14.51 8.86
CA GLU A 198 2.72 -14.51 7.40
C GLU A 198 2.18 -13.20 6.81
N ILE A 199 3.09 -12.29 6.47
CA ILE A 199 2.75 -11.00 5.87
C ILE A 199 2.94 -11.05 4.35
N TYR A 200 1.87 -10.72 3.63
CA TYR A 200 1.81 -10.60 2.18
C TYR A 200 1.60 -9.14 1.80
N LEU A 201 2.51 -8.56 1.04
CA LEU A 201 2.42 -7.18 0.57
C LEU A 201 2.19 -7.17 -0.94
N TYR A 202 1.06 -6.63 -1.39
CA TYR A 202 0.75 -6.44 -2.81
C TYR A 202 0.63 -4.96 -3.13
N THR A 203 1.64 -4.41 -3.79
CA THR A 203 1.62 -3.01 -4.21
C THR A 203 1.35 -2.88 -5.70
N SER A 204 0.57 -1.88 -6.08
CA SER A 204 0.36 -1.50 -7.47
C SER A 204 0.79 -0.06 -7.69
N ALA A 205 1.55 0.20 -8.75
CA ALA A 205 2.02 1.56 -9.06
C ALA A 205 2.78 2.26 -7.92
N SER A 206 3.39 1.49 -7.01
CA SER A 206 4.01 2.07 -5.81
C SER A 206 5.31 2.77 -6.16
N PRO A 207 5.57 3.97 -5.60
CA PRO A 207 6.90 4.55 -5.58
C PRO A 207 7.87 3.69 -4.75
N ARG A 208 9.16 4.04 -4.81
CA ARG A 208 10.19 3.52 -3.89
C ARG A 208 10.03 4.14 -2.51
N VAL A 209 10.23 3.34 -1.47
CA VAL A 209 9.88 3.72 -0.09
C VAL A 209 11.10 3.88 0.80
N GLY A 210 12.11 3.03 0.65
CA GLY A 210 13.30 3.03 1.49
C GLY A 210 14.60 2.74 0.74
N ASN A 211 15.70 2.67 1.49
CA ASN A 211 17.03 2.34 1.01
C ASN A 211 17.29 0.83 0.99
N SER A 212 18.52 0.42 0.62
CA SER A 212 18.92 -0.99 0.54
C SER A 212 18.74 -1.74 1.86
N ASP A 213 19.09 -1.16 3.01
CA ASP A 213 18.95 -1.88 4.28
C ASP A 213 17.47 -2.13 4.63
N PHE A 214 16.58 -1.26 4.15
CA PHE A 214 15.12 -1.46 4.26
C PHE A 214 14.62 -2.55 3.29
N GLU A 215 15.24 -2.72 2.12
CA GLU A 215 14.99 -3.86 1.22
C GLU A 215 15.47 -5.17 1.84
N ASP A 216 16.70 -5.21 2.36
CA ASP A 216 17.27 -6.37 3.04
C ASP A 216 16.42 -6.80 4.24
N PHE A 217 15.83 -5.84 4.97
CA PHE A 217 14.88 -6.13 6.05
C PHE A 217 13.65 -6.90 5.56
N PHE A 218 13.10 -6.60 4.38
CA PHE A 218 11.98 -7.36 3.82
C PHE A 218 12.41 -8.77 3.40
N ASP A 219 13.62 -8.90 2.86
CA ASP A 219 14.14 -10.16 2.33
C ASP A 219 14.74 -11.10 3.38
N ALA A 220 15.05 -10.60 4.57
CA ALA A 220 15.61 -11.41 5.66
C ALA A 220 14.67 -12.55 6.08
N GLU A 221 15.25 -13.69 6.41
CA GLU A 221 14.58 -14.82 7.06
C GLU A 221 15.49 -15.34 8.17
N GLY A 222 14.98 -15.43 9.40
CA GLY A 222 15.79 -15.71 10.58
C GLY A 222 15.22 -16.85 11.41
N LYS A 223 15.72 -18.08 11.22
CA LYS A 223 15.25 -19.27 11.94
C LYS A 223 15.44 -19.20 13.46
N SER A 224 16.53 -18.60 13.93
CA SER A 224 16.85 -18.44 15.36
C SER A 224 16.00 -17.39 16.06
N GLU A 225 15.48 -16.41 15.32
CA GLU A 225 14.66 -15.32 15.85
C GLU A 225 13.17 -15.48 15.54
N GLY A 226 12.78 -16.58 14.88
CA GLY A 226 11.41 -16.82 14.44
C GLY A 226 10.91 -15.83 13.38
N ILE A 227 11.81 -15.10 12.71
CA ILE A 227 11.45 -14.05 11.76
C ILE A 227 11.11 -14.68 10.42
N LYS A 228 9.83 -14.54 10.01
CA LYS A 228 9.38 -14.92 8.68
C LYS A 228 9.68 -13.82 7.66
N LYS A 229 10.10 -14.25 6.46
CA LYS A 229 10.23 -13.37 5.31
C LYS A 229 8.86 -12.80 4.90
N THR A 230 8.81 -11.51 4.60
CA THR A 230 7.64 -10.86 4.02
C THR A 230 7.54 -11.24 2.55
N LYS A 231 6.39 -11.77 2.15
CA LYS A 231 6.10 -12.08 0.74
C LYS A 231 5.59 -10.81 0.06
N ALA A 232 6.53 -10.00 -0.45
CA ALA A 232 6.22 -8.72 -1.08
C ALA A 232 6.23 -8.84 -2.61
N PHE A 233 5.22 -8.24 -3.25
CA PHE A 233 5.01 -8.25 -4.69
C PHE A 233 4.69 -6.84 -5.19
N ARG A 234 5.30 -6.47 -6.31
CA ARG A 234 5.19 -5.14 -6.92
C ARG A 234 4.67 -5.25 -8.34
N ILE A 235 3.40 -4.92 -8.51
CA ILE A 235 2.74 -4.81 -9.81
C ILE A 235 3.03 -3.41 -10.35
N PHE A 236 3.63 -3.30 -11.53
CA PHE A 236 3.93 -1.99 -12.13
C PHE A 236 3.85 -2.00 -13.65
N ASN A 237 3.32 -0.90 -14.21
CA ASN A 237 3.37 -0.64 -15.63
C ASN A 237 4.74 -0.04 -16.00
N THR A 238 5.45 -0.61 -16.98
CA THR A 238 6.81 -0.15 -17.33
C THR A 238 6.85 1.27 -17.90
N VAL A 239 5.72 1.77 -18.39
CA VAL A 239 5.58 3.15 -18.89
C VAL A 239 5.05 4.13 -17.83
N ASP A 240 4.73 3.65 -16.63
CA ASP A 240 4.32 4.48 -15.50
C ASP A 240 5.55 5.11 -14.82
N ALA A 241 5.53 6.44 -14.69
CA ALA A 241 6.64 7.19 -14.11
C ALA A 241 6.70 7.10 -12.58
N VAL A 242 5.58 6.85 -11.89
CA VAL A 242 5.53 6.92 -10.42
C VAL A 242 6.37 5.83 -9.74
N PRO A 243 6.37 4.56 -10.19
CA PRO A 243 7.31 3.56 -9.68
C PRO A 243 8.78 3.97 -9.81
N ASN A 244 9.10 4.90 -10.71
CA ASN A 244 10.46 5.39 -10.88
C ASN A 244 10.85 6.52 -9.92
N LEU A 245 9.97 6.87 -8.97
CA LEU A 245 10.20 7.91 -7.98
C LEU A 245 10.23 7.35 -6.55
N PRO A 246 11.04 7.92 -5.64
CA PRO A 246 12.15 8.83 -5.93
C PRO A 246 13.21 8.17 -6.83
N PRO A 247 14.01 8.95 -7.59
CA PRO A 247 15.05 8.41 -8.48
C PRO A 247 16.09 7.53 -7.79
N ARG A 248 16.76 6.66 -8.55
CA ARG A 248 17.83 5.77 -8.06
C ARG A 248 19.22 6.39 -8.18
N PHE A 249 19.43 7.59 -7.63
CA PHE A 249 20.79 8.12 -7.53
C PHE A 249 21.11 8.45 -6.08
N GLU A 250 22.33 8.11 -5.71
CA GLU A 250 22.94 8.45 -4.44
C GLU A 250 23.67 9.79 -4.60
N SER A 251 23.58 10.68 -3.62
CA SER A 251 24.51 11.80 -3.58
C SER A 251 24.84 12.18 -2.15
N PRO A 252 26.03 12.77 -1.88
CA PRO A 252 26.39 13.22 -0.54
C PRO A 252 25.38 14.21 0.08
N MET A 253 24.64 14.97 -0.75
CA MET A 253 23.59 15.90 -0.30
C MET A 253 22.21 15.24 -0.22
N GLU A 254 22.01 14.14 -0.95
CA GLU A 254 20.74 13.43 -1.12
C GLU A 254 20.86 11.95 -0.71
N GLY A 255 21.64 11.62 0.32
CA GLY A 255 21.56 10.34 1.05
C GLY A 255 21.61 9.04 0.22
N PRO A 256 21.23 7.90 0.83
CA PRO A 256 21.30 6.59 0.17
C PRO A 256 20.22 6.43 -0.90
N LYS A 257 20.56 5.68 -1.97
CA LYS A 257 19.66 5.38 -3.08
C LYS A 257 18.34 4.76 -2.60
N TYR A 258 17.22 5.21 -3.17
CA TYR A 258 15.93 4.55 -3.00
C TYR A 258 15.86 3.29 -3.86
N VAL A 259 15.37 2.20 -3.29
CA VAL A 259 15.17 0.90 -3.95
C VAL A 259 13.72 0.43 -3.81
N HIS A 260 13.35 -0.59 -4.58
CA HIS A 260 12.05 -1.23 -4.42
C HIS A 260 12.17 -2.38 -3.42
N VAL A 261 11.06 -2.75 -2.81
CA VAL A 261 10.93 -4.01 -2.08
C VAL A 261 10.02 -4.95 -2.88
N GLY A 262 10.28 -6.24 -2.76
CA GLY A 262 9.41 -7.28 -3.32
C GLY A 262 9.62 -7.62 -4.78
N GLU A 263 9.10 -8.78 -5.15
CA GLU A 263 9.22 -9.38 -6.47
C GLU A 263 8.44 -8.57 -7.53
N PRO A 264 9.05 -8.25 -8.69
CA PRO A 264 8.41 -7.44 -9.72
C PRO A 264 7.44 -8.25 -10.60
N PHE A 265 6.15 -7.89 -10.59
CA PHE A 265 5.21 -8.20 -11.68
C PHE A 265 5.14 -7.00 -12.62
N ALA A 266 6.00 -6.99 -13.64
CA ALA A 266 6.05 -5.94 -14.64
C ALA A 266 5.05 -6.22 -15.76
N PHE A 267 4.36 -5.19 -16.28
CA PHE A 267 3.61 -5.26 -17.53
C PHE A 267 3.81 -3.99 -18.35
N THR A 268 3.54 -4.04 -19.64
CA THR A 268 3.59 -2.84 -20.50
C THR A 268 2.22 -2.63 -21.14
N ASN A 269 1.53 -1.57 -20.71
CA ASN A 269 0.34 -1.10 -21.39
C ASN A 269 0.45 0.41 -21.63
N ASN A 270 0.62 0.76 -22.92
CA ASN A 270 0.69 2.14 -23.38
C ASN A 270 -0.65 2.52 -23.99
N SER A 271 -1.54 3.04 -23.15
CA SER A 271 -2.84 3.57 -23.58
C SER A 271 -2.65 4.69 -24.62
N ARG A 272 -3.39 4.61 -25.73
CA ARG A 272 -3.32 5.59 -26.84
C ARG A 272 -3.96 6.92 -26.38
N GLY A 273 -3.35 8.06 -26.70
CA GLY A 273 -3.86 9.40 -26.34
C GLY A 273 -2.97 10.56 -26.83
N ARG A 274 -3.22 11.83 -26.49
CA ARG A 274 -2.24 12.95 -26.66
C ARG A 274 -1.61 13.28 -25.29
N LEU A 275 -0.36 13.75 -25.24
CA LEU A 275 0.22 14.32 -24.00
C LEU A 275 -0.61 15.55 -23.57
N PRO A 276 -0.84 15.83 -22.27
CA PRO A 276 -0.31 15.18 -21.06
C PRO A 276 -1.20 14.05 -20.49
N GLN A 277 -2.35 13.79 -21.11
CA GLN A 277 -3.33 12.79 -20.65
C GLN A 277 -2.73 11.37 -20.55
N ARG A 278 -1.78 11.02 -21.43
CA ARG A 278 -1.05 9.73 -21.43
C ARG A 278 -0.41 9.38 -20.08
N LEU A 279 0.27 10.32 -19.44
CA LEU A 279 0.99 10.09 -18.18
C LEU A 279 0.06 9.81 -17.01
N GLN A 280 -1.15 10.37 -17.03
CA GLN A 280 -2.15 10.11 -16.01
C GLN A 280 -2.73 8.70 -16.14
N TYR A 281 -3.02 8.25 -17.37
CA TYR A 281 -3.67 6.95 -17.61
C TYR A 281 -2.81 5.74 -17.27
N GLN A 282 -1.51 5.81 -17.56
CA GLN A 282 -0.54 4.73 -17.31
C GLN A 282 -0.42 4.35 -15.83
N HIS A 283 -0.86 5.25 -14.94
CA HIS A 283 -0.83 5.08 -13.50
C HIS A 283 -2.19 4.71 -12.89
N THR A 284 -3.28 4.66 -13.67
CA THR A 284 -4.65 4.51 -13.12
C THR A 284 -4.98 3.08 -12.73
N LEU A 285 -5.79 2.88 -11.68
CA LEU A 285 -6.28 1.55 -11.28
C LEU A 285 -6.86 0.72 -12.45
N PRO A 286 -7.67 1.26 -13.38
CA PRO A 286 -8.13 0.55 -14.57
C PRO A 286 -7.03 -0.13 -15.40
N ILE A 287 -5.87 0.50 -15.61
CA ILE A 287 -4.81 -0.13 -16.42
C ILE A 287 -4.14 -1.29 -15.68
N TYR A 288 -4.10 -1.22 -14.34
CA TYR A 288 -3.64 -2.29 -13.48
C TYR A 288 -4.68 -3.43 -13.39
N ALA A 289 -5.97 -3.12 -13.43
CA ALA A 289 -7.05 -4.11 -13.53
C ALA A 289 -6.92 -4.92 -14.85
N CYS A 290 -6.71 -4.24 -15.99
CA CYS A 290 -6.42 -4.92 -17.27
C CYS A 290 -5.25 -5.90 -17.13
N ALA A 291 -4.14 -5.48 -16.50
CA ALA A 291 -2.94 -6.30 -16.37
C ALA A 291 -3.17 -7.58 -15.54
N LEU A 292 -4.17 -7.57 -14.66
CA LEU A 292 -4.62 -8.72 -13.89
C LEU A 292 -5.76 -9.49 -14.57
N GLY A 293 -6.19 -9.11 -15.77
CA GLY A 293 -7.30 -9.75 -16.49
C GLY A 293 -8.68 -9.43 -15.90
N LEU A 294 -8.82 -8.30 -15.22
CA LEU A 294 -10.10 -7.78 -14.72
C LEU A 294 -10.67 -6.76 -15.72
N ASP A 295 -12.00 -6.59 -15.70
CA ASP A 295 -12.65 -5.55 -16.49
C ASP A 295 -12.24 -4.16 -15.97
N PRO A 296 -11.57 -3.32 -16.77
CA PRO A 296 -11.07 -2.02 -16.33
C PRO A 296 -12.21 -1.01 -16.10
N GLU A 297 -13.38 -1.18 -16.71
CA GLU A 297 -14.55 -0.32 -16.54
C GLU A 297 -15.05 -0.33 -15.09
N ASP A 298 -14.87 -1.47 -14.41
CA ASP A 298 -15.22 -1.66 -13.01
C ASP A 298 -14.35 -0.85 -12.03
N TYR A 299 -13.20 -0.37 -12.49
CA TYR A 299 -12.19 0.31 -11.65
C TYR A 299 -12.05 1.80 -11.97
N ARG A 300 -12.95 2.36 -12.80
CA ARG A 300 -12.89 3.76 -13.22
C ARG A 300 -12.96 4.74 -12.06
N TYR A 301 -12.28 5.86 -12.25
CA TYR A 301 -12.24 6.93 -11.27
C TYR A 301 -13.41 7.90 -11.37
N ASP A 302 -13.86 8.13 -12.60
CA ASP A 302 -14.99 8.95 -13.04
C ASP A 302 -15.77 8.20 -14.14
N ASP A 303 -16.87 8.78 -14.60
CA ASP A 303 -17.72 8.16 -15.63
C ASP A 303 -17.20 8.39 -17.06
N LYS A 304 -15.98 8.89 -17.21
CA LYS A 304 -15.41 9.12 -18.53
C LYS A 304 -15.00 7.79 -19.17
N PRO A 305 -15.19 7.63 -20.49
CA PRO A 305 -14.72 6.45 -21.20
C PRO A 305 -13.21 6.25 -21.00
N LEU A 306 -12.80 4.99 -20.84
CA LEU A 306 -11.38 4.66 -20.83
C LEU A 306 -10.79 4.87 -22.24
N PRO A 307 -9.63 5.53 -22.37
CA PRO A 307 -9.01 5.77 -23.67
C PRO A 307 -8.20 4.56 -24.17
N PHE A 308 -8.45 3.38 -23.63
CA PHE A 308 -7.73 2.15 -23.94
C PHE A 308 -8.63 0.93 -23.75
N ASN A 309 -8.28 -0.13 -24.46
CA ASN A 309 -8.82 -1.47 -24.23
C ASN A 309 -7.71 -2.34 -23.59
N CYS A 310 -8.11 -3.34 -22.83
CA CYS A 310 -7.28 -4.52 -22.59
C CYS A 310 -7.27 -5.37 -23.88
#